data_AF-A0A0S7XKK1-F1
#
_entry.id   AF-A0A0S7XKK1-F1
#
_cell.length_a   1.000
_cell.length_b   1.000
_cell.length_c   1.000
_cell.angle_alpha   90.00
_cell.angle_beta   90.00
_cell.angle_gamma   90.00
#
_symmetry.space_group_name_H-M   'P 1'
#
loop_
_entity.id
_entity.type
_entity.pdbx_description
1 polymer ?
#
loop_
_entity_poly.entity_id
_entity_poly.type
_entity_poly.pdbx_seq_one_letter_code
_entity_poly.pdbx_strand_id
1 'polypeptide(L)' 'MGYNPVMRVVDRYVWREMALPFASGIAGFVLILLGNSLFELLRLVGRRGASAWTVGALLGLQLPSVTVWALPFATLL' A
#
# COMPACT_ATOMS: atom_id res chain seq x y z
N MET A 1 18.70 35.09 17.89
CA MET A 1 19.10 34.90 16.47
C MET A 1 19.08 33.39 16.22
N GLY A 2 18.02 32.77 15.74
CA GLY A 2 17.22 33.14 14.57
C GLY A 2 17.69 32.40 13.32
N TYR A 3 18.04 31.11 13.41
CA TYR A 3 18.23 30.26 12.23
C TYR A 3 16.98 29.39 12.06
N ASN A 4 16.20 29.67 11.02
CA ASN A 4 15.13 28.80 10.57
C ASN A 4 15.28 28.63 9.06
N PRO A 5 16.18 27.74 8.59
CA PRO A 5 16.02 27.21 7.26
C PRO A 5 14.82 26.27 7.31
N VAL A 6 13.72 26.69 6.70
CA VAL A 6 12.42 26.00 6.61
C VAL A 6 12.55 24.52 6.17
N MET A 7 13.69 24.14 5.61
CA MET A 7 14.14 22.75 5.45
C MET A 7 15.66 22.69 5.58
N ARG A 8 16.18 21.90 6.52
CA ARG A 8 17.61 21.56 6.53
C ARG A 8 17.88 20.54 5.42
N VAL A 9 19.09 20.56 4.85
CA VAL A 9 19.53 19.54 3.87
C VAL A 9 19.35 18.13 4.43
N VAL A 10 19.56 17.98 5.75
CA VAL A 10 19.33 16.74 6.49
C VAL A 10 17.87 16.30 6.43
N ASP A 11 16.91 17.20 6.66
CA ASP A 11 15.47 16.86 6.63
C ASP A 11 15.07 16.36 5.24
N ARG A 12 15.55 17.02 4.18
CA ARG A 12 15.31 16.58 2.79
C ARG A 12 15.89 15.19 2.53
N TYR A 13 17.06 14.90 3.10
CA TYR A 13 17.72 13.61 2.96
C TYR A 13 16.93 12.51 3.67
N VAL A 14 16.53 12.75 4.92
CA VAL A 14 15.72 11.82 5.71
C VAL A 14 14.40 11.52 5.00
N TRP A 15 13.69 12.53 4.50
CA TRP A 15 12.45 12.32 3.74
C TRP A 15 12.66 11.48 2.47
N ARG A 16 13.76 11.68 1.76
CA ARG A 16 14.07 10.91 0.55
C ARG A 16 14.44 9.46 0.87
N GLU A 17 15.24 9.26 1.91
CA GLU A 17 15.66 7.93 2.34
C GLU A 17 14.51 7.15 2.99
N MET A 18 13.56 7.82 3.66
CA MET A 18 12.36 7.21 4.25
C MET A 18 11.27 6.91 3.21
N ALA A 19 11.22 7.64 2.09
CA ALA A 19 10.22 7.40 1.04
C ALA A 19 10.33 5.99 0.42
N LEU A 20 11.55 5.48 0.28
CA LEU A 20 11.82 4.15 -0.29
C LEU A 20 11.32 2.98 0.60
N PRO A 21 11.71 2.87 1.89
CA PRO A 21 11.19 1.86 2.80
C PRO A 21 9.68 2.04 3.01
N PHE A 22 9.18 3.27 3.12
CA PHE A 22 7.74 3.53 3.23
C PHE A 22 6.95 3.00 2.03
N ALA A 23 7.40 3.26 0.80
CA ALA A 23 6.77 2.73 -0.40
C ALA A 23 6.83 1.20 -0.46
N SER A 24 7.96 0.60 -0.06
CA SER A 24 8.10 -0.85 0.03
C SER A 24 7.20 -1.46 1.11
N GLY A 25 7.00 -0.75 2.22
CA GLY A 25 6.10 -1.12 3.30
C GLY A 25 4.66 -1.13 2.83
N ILE A 26 4.20 -0.07 2.16
CA ILE A 26 2.87 -0.03 1.54
C ILE A 26 2.71 -1.19 0.55
N ALA A 27 3.66 -1.37 -0.36
CA ALA A 27 3.57 -2.42 -1.39
C ALA A 27 3.52 -3.83 -0.75
N GLY A 28 4.38 -4.12 0.22
CA GLY A 28 4.41 -5.39 0.93
C GLY A 28 3.12 -5.64 1.72
N PHE A 29 2.64 -4.65 2.47
CA PHE A 29 1.40 -4.78 3.24
C PHE A 29 0.17 -4.97 2.35
N VAL A 30 0.08 -4.19 1.26
CA VAL A 30 -0.99 -4.32 0.27
C VAL A 30 -0.95 -5.72 -0.37
N LEU A 31 0.23 -6.24 -0.72
CA LEU A 31 0.37 -7.59 -1.27
C LEU A 31 -0.04 -8.68 -0.28
N ILE A 32 0.33 -8.56 0.99
CA ILE A 32 -0.06 -9.52 2.04
C ILE A 32 -1.58 -9.52 2.23
N LEU A 33 -2.18 -8.33 2.37
CA LEU A 33 -3.62 -8.18 2.57
C LEU A 33 -4.43 -8.62 1.34
N LEU A 34 -3.99 -8.25 0.13
CA LEU A 34 -4.59 -8.75 -1.11
C LEU A 34 -4.40 -10.25 -1.29
N GLY A 35 -3.30 -10.84 -0.82
CA GLY A 35 -3.07 -12.28 -0.92
C GLY A 35 -4.19 -13.09 -0.25
N ASN A 36 -4.68 -12.62 0.89
CA ASN A 36 -5.83 -13.23 1.57
C ASN A 36 -7.12 -13.09 0.74
N SER A 37 -7.40 -11.91 0.20
CA SER A 37 -8.61 -11.64 -0.61
C SER A 37 -8.56 -12.28 -2.00
N LEU A 38 -7.38 -12.43 -2.59
CA LEU A 38 -7.14 -13.09 -3.89
C LEU A 38 -7.58 -14.56 -3.83
N PHE A 39 -7.28 -15.25 -2.72
CA PHE A 39 -7.66 -16.64 -2.55
C PHE A 39 -9.18 -16.81 -2.43
N GLU A 40 -9.87 -15.88 -1.78
CA GLU A 40 -11.34 -15.86 -1.72
C GLU A 40 -11.98 -15.53 -3.07
N LEU A 41 -11.43 -14.54 -3.79
CA LEU A 41 -11.92 -14.12 -5.09
C LEU A 41 -11.68 -15.20 -6.17
N LEU A 42 -10.56 -15.91 -6.13
CA LEU A 42 -10.29 -17.07 -6.99
C LEU A 42 -11.28 -18.22 -6.76
N ARG A 43 -11.66 -18.48 -5.51
CA ARG A 43 -12.73 -19.45 -5.19
C ARG A 43 -14.08 -19.02 -5.75
N LEU A 44 -14.38 -17.72 -5.75
CA LEU A 44 -15.58 -17.14 -6.36
C LEU A 44 -15.58 -17.26 -7.89
N VAL A 45 -14.43 -17.03 -8.55
CA VAL A 45 -14.27 -17.23 -10.00
C VAL A 45 -14.49 -18.68 -10.38
N GLY A 46 -13.85 -19.62 -9.67
CA GLY A 46 -13.95 -21.05 -9.95
C GLY A 46 -15.36 -21.62 -9.73
N ARG A 47 -16.16 -21.04 -8.82
CA ARG A 47 -17.53 -21.52 -8.52
C ARG A 47 -18.64 -20.79 -9.28
N ARG A 48 -18.46 -19.52 -9.67
CA ARG A 48 -19.52 -18.71 -10.31
C ARG A 48 -19.23 -18.29 -11.75
N GLY A 49 -18.07 -18.65 -12.32
CA GLY A 49 -17.71 -18.25 -13.68
C GLY A 49 -17.51 -16.75 -13.85
N ALA A 50 -17.22 -16.03 -12.76
CA ALA A 50 -16.98 -14.59 -12.80
C ALA A 50 -15.73 -14.30 -13.66
N SER A 51 -15.82 -13.31 -14.56
CA SER A 51 -14.70 -12.96 -15.42
C SER A 51 -13.49 -12.51 -14.59
N ALA A 52 -12.27 -12.89 -15.01
CA ALA A 52 -11.04 -12.42 -14.37
C ALA A 52 -10.95 -10.88 -14.31
N TRP A 53 -11.60 -10.20 -15.25
CA TRP A 53 -11.76 -8.75 -15.27
C TRP A 53 -12.57 -8.22 -14.09
N THR A 54 -13.69 -8.88 -13.75
CA THR A 54 -14.53 -8.52 -12.59
C THR A 54 -13.75 -8.66 -11.28
N VAL A 55 -12.88 -9.67 -11.17
CA VAL A 55 -12.00 -9.82 -10.01
C VAL A 55 -10.92 -8.75 -9.95
N GLY A 56 -10.30 -8.43 -11.08
CA GLY A 56 -9.34 -7.31 -11.15
C GLY A 56 -9.97 -5.98 -10.71
N ALA A 57 -11.20 -5.70 -11.16
CA ALA A 57 -11.94 -4.51 -10.76
C ALA A 57 -12.29 -4.50 -9.26
N LEU A 58 -12.71 -5.64 -8.70
CA LEU A 58 -12.98 -5.78 -7.26
C LEU A 58 -11.72 -5.61 -6.41
N LEU A 59 -10.60 -6.19 -6.83
CA LEU A 59 -9.29 -5.99 -6.17
C LEU A 59 -8.89 -4.52 -6.20
N GLY A 60 -9.04 -3.87 -7.36
CA GLY A 60 -8.80 -2.44 -7.50
C GLY A 60 -9.68 -1.59 -6.59
N LEU A 61 -10.94 -1.98 -6.40
CA LEU A 61 -11.87 -1.31 -5.48
C LEU A 61 -11.55 -1.55 -4.00
N GLN A 62 -10.89 -2.66 -3.68
CA GLN A 62 -10.44 -2.95 -2.31
C GLN A 62 -9.15 -2.21 -1.96
N LEU A 63 -8.30 -1.87 -2.93
CA LEU A 63 -7.03 -1.16 -2.70
C LEU A 63 -7.17 0.07 -1.77
N PRO A 64 -8.10 1.03 -1.99
CA PRO A 64 -8.23 2.20 -1.13
C PRO A 64 -8.47 1.85 0.34
N SER A 65 -9.31 0.84 0.59
CA SER A 65 -9.63 0.39 1.96
C SER A 65 -8.40 -0.24 2.62
N VAL A 66 -7.64 -1.03 1.87
CA VAL A 66 -6.44 -1.71 2.34
C VAL A 66 -5.29 -0.71 2.58
N THR A 67 -5.16 0.31 1.72
CA THR A 67 -4.14 1.36 1.85
C THR A 67 -4.31 2.20 3.12
N VAL A 68 -5.54 2.47 3.55
CA VAL A 68 -5.81 3.21 4.81
C VAL A 68 -5.20 2.49 6.02
N TRP A 69 -5.26 1.15 6.04
CA TRP A 69 -4.63 0.34 7.08
C TRP A 69 -3.12 0.19 6.86
N ALA A 70 -2.66 0.12 5.61
CA ALA A 70 -1.24 -0.02 5.30
C ALA A 70 -0.42 1.23 5.64
N LEU A 71 -1.02 2.43 5.59
CA LEU A 71 -0.36 3.70 5.91
C LEU A 71 0.33 3.71 7.28
N PRO A 72 -0.37 3.48 8.42
CA PRO A 72 0.26 3.48 9.74
C PRO A 72 1.35 2.40 9.87
N PHE A 73 1.14 1.21 9.30
CA PHE A 73 2.14 0.14 9.34
C PHE A 73 3.38 0.45 8.50
N ALA A 74 3.22 1.07 7.34
CA ALA A 74 4.33 1.48 6.49
C ALA A 74 5.18 2.58 7.11
N THR A 75 4.60 3.46 7.94
CA THR A 75 5.37 4.44 8.73
C THR A 75 6.21 3.83 9.84
N LEU A 76 5.90 2.62 10.29
CA LEU A 76 6.66 1.91 11.32
C LEU A 76 7.83 1.10 10.74
N LEU A 77 7.82 0.86 9.42
CA LEU A 77 8.77 0.01 8.70
C LEU A 77 9.86 0.84 8.03
#